data_AF-A0A2M7BE70-F1
#
_entry.id   AF-A0A2M7BE70-F1
#
_cell.length_a   1.000
_cell.length_b   1.000
_cell.length_c   1.000
_cell.angle_alpha   90.00
_cell.angle_beta   90.00
_cell.angle_gamma   90.00
#
_symmetry.space_group_name_H-M   'P 1'
#
loop_
_entity.id
_entity.type
_entity.pdbx_description
1 polymer ?
#
loop_
_entity_poly.entity_id
_entity_poly.type
_entity_poly.pdbx_seq_one_letter_code
_entity_poly.pdbx_strand_id
1 'polypeptide(L)' 'MTEKDTGRQLKHEEQIALGLIGALRKEGACDLELLDQIFRNLKSDNAFCIALKSAVADSKLPDKNIYPK' A
#
# COMPACT_ATOMS: atom_id res chain seq x y z
N MET A 1 -3.03 32.77 -11.62
CA MET A 1 -2.90 31.40 -12.17
C MET A 1 -2.10 30.61 -11.15
N THR A 2 -2.76 29.71 -10.43
CA THR A 2 -2.19 28.91 -9.34
C THR A 2 -1.68 27.58 -9.91
N GLU A 3 -0.47 27.58 -10.44
CA GLU A 3 0.27 26.36 -10.75
C GLU A 3 1.30 26.12 -9.65
N LYS A 4 0.88 25.42 -8.61
CA LYS A 4 1.78 24.68 -7.71
C LYS A 4 1.21 23.29 -7.49
N ASP A 5 0.83 22.63 -8.58
CA ASP A 5 0.61 21.18 -8.55
C ASP A 5 1.98 20.51 -8.64
N THR A 6 2.69 20.57 -7.51
CA THR A 6 3.96 19.88 -7.31
C THR A 6 3.74 18.41 -7.58
N GLY A 7 4.23 17.92 -8.72
CA GLY A 7 4.37 16.50 -9.02
C GLY A 7 5.29 15.86 -7.99
N ARG A 8 4.72 15.46 -6.85
CA ARG A 8 5.45 14.83 -5.77
C ARG A 8 5.94 13.49 -6.29
N GLN A 9 7.23 13.39 -6.53
CA GLN A 9 7.85 12.14 -6.94
C GLN A 9 7.74 11.17 -5.75
N LEU A 10 6.96 10.09 -5.93
CA LEU A 10 6.76 9.07 -4.91
C LEU A 10 8.08 8.34 -4.67
N LYS A 11 8.39 8.07 -3.40
CA LYS A 11 9.52 7.21 -3.05
C LYS A 11 9.28 5.80 -3.58
N HIS A 12 10.36 5.03 -3.76
CA HIS A 12 10.28 3.67 -4.29
C HIS A 12 9.27 2.80 -3.50
N GLU A 13 9.27 2.88 -2.16
CA GLU A 13 8.31 2.12 -1.35
C GLU A 13 6.87 2.59 -1.53
N GLU A 14 6.64 3.88 -1.76
CA GLU A 14 5.30 4.44 -1.99
C GLU A 14 4.75 4.01 -3.36
N GLN A 15 5.62 3.91 -4.38
CA GLN A 15 5.24 3.40 -5.70
C GLN A 15 4.87 1.91 -5.64
N ILE A 16 5.66 1.10 -4.93
CA ILE A 16 5.35 -0.32 -4.72
C ILE A 16 4.04 -0.47 -3.95
N ALA A 17 3.86 0.29 -2.87
CA ALA A 17 2.62 0.28 -2.08
C ALA A 17 1.39 0.62 -2.95
N LEU A 18 1.50 1.61 -3.85
CA LEU A 18 0.44 1.96 -4.79
C LEU A 18 0.10 0.78 -5.73
N GLY A 19 1.12 0.11 -6.25
CA GLY A 19 0.95 -1.09 -7.09
C GLY A 19 0.25 -2.23 -6.35
N LEU A 20 0.66 -2.50 -5.11
CA LEU A 20 0.06 -3.51 -4.24
C LEU A 20 -1.40 -3.17 -3.90
N ILE A 21 -1.72 -1.90 -3.60
CA ILE A 21 -3.10 -1.45 -3.39
C ILE A 21 -3.96 -1.75 -4.63
N GLY A 22 -3.44 -1.45 -5.82
CA GLY A 22 -4.10 -1.73 -7.08
C GLY A 22 -4.39 -3.22 -7.26
N ALA A 23 -3.40 -4.07 -7.05
CA ALA A 23 -3.52 -5.54 -7.15
C ALA A 23 -4.54 -6.08 -6.14
N LEU A 24 -4.46 -5.66 -4.87
CA LEU A 24 -5.40 -6.06 -3.82
C LEU A 24 -6.85 -5.69 -4.16
N ARG A 25 -7.08 -4.49 -4.70
CA ARG A 25 -8.43 -4.03 -5.06
C ARG A 25 -8.98 -4.69 -6.32
N LYS A 26 -8.13 -4.94 -7.32
CA LYS A 26 -8.55 -5.47 -8.62
C LYS A 26 -8.66 -7.00 -8.62
N GLU A 27 -7.68 -7.66 -8.04
CA GLU A 27 -7.48 -9.11 -8.13
C GLU A 27 -7.80 -9.80 -6.79
N GLY A 28 -7.83 -9.05 -5.69
CA GLY A 28 -8.05 -9.61 -4.35
C GLY A 28 -6.82 -10.33 -3.79
N ALA A 29 -5.70 -10.31 -4.51
CA ALA A 29 -4.44 -10.96 -4.18
C ALA A 29 -3.25 -10.05 -4.54
N CYS A 30 -2.12 -10.28 -3.88
CA CYS A 30 -0.85 -9.65 -4.19
C CYS A 30 0.31 -10.53 -3.72
N ASP A 31 1.53 -10.13 -4.03
CA ASP A 31 2.74 -10.75 -3.47
C ASP A 31 2.82 -10.45 -1.96
N LEU A 32 2.83 -11.50 -1.15
CA LEU A 32 2.80 -11.40 0.31
C LEU A 32 4.17 -11.04 0.91
N GLU A 33 5.26 -11.43 0.25
CA GLU A 33 6.63 -11.10 0.69
C GLU A 33 6.89 -9.62 0.47
N LEU A 34 6.50 -9.12 -0.71
CA LEU A 34 6.59 -7.70 -1.03
C LEU A 34 5.67 -6.86 -0.13
N LEU A 35 4.47 -7.38 0.19
CA LEU A 35 3.55 -6.73 1.11
C LEU A 35 4.14 -6.58 2.52
N ASP A 36 4.75 -7.64 3.07
CA ASP A 36 5.40 -7.60 4.39
C ASP A 36 6.59 -6.62 4.39
N GLN A 37 7.42 -6.64 3.33
CA GLN A 37 8.54 -5.73 3.20
C GLN A 37 8.10 -4.25 3.21
N ILE A 38 7.01 -3.94 2.49
CA ILE A 38 6.47 -2.58 2.45
C ILE A 38 5.88 -2.15 3.79
N PHE A 39 5.21 -3.04 4.53
CA PHE A 39 4.73 -2.72 5.87
C PHE A 39 5.85 -2.45 6.88
N ARG A 40 7.01 -3.11 6.73
CA ARG A 40 8.19 -2.85 7.57
C ARG A 40 8.89 -1.54 7.21
N ASN A 41 8.89 -1.17 5.93
CA ASN A 41 9.62 0.00 5.45
C ASN A 41 8.81 1.29 5.54
N LEU A 42 7.49 1.22 5.37
CA LEU A 42 6.62 2.39 5.52
C LEU A 42 6.30 2.63 7.00
N LYS A 43 6.42 3.88 7.43
CA LYS A 43 5.92 4.30 8.75
C LYS A 43 4.41 4.08 8.82
N SER A 44 3.91 3.69 10.00
CA SER A 44 2.51 3.36 10.22
C SER A 44 1.54 4.54 9.98
N ASP A 45 2.03 5.77 10.07
CA ASP A 45 1.31 7.02 9.80
C ASP A 45 1.42 7.49 8.34
N ASN A 46 2.19 6.79 7.50
CA ASN A 46 2.29 7.10 6.08
C ASN A 46 0.95 6.79 5.39
N ALA A 47 0.45 7.74 4.59
CA ALA A 47 -0.81 7.61 3.88
C ALA A 47 -0.89 6.35 2.99
N PHE A 48 0.21 5.93 2.37
CA PHE A 48 0.28 4.70 1.58
C PHE A 48 0.20 3.45 2.45
N CYS A 49 0.81 3.47 3.64
CA CYS A 49 0.69 2.39 4.60
C CYS A 49 -0.77 2.23 5.06
N ILE A 50 -1.43 3.34 5.41
CA ILE A 50 -2.84 3.34 5.81
C ILE A 50 -3.73 2.82 4.67
N ALA A 51 -3.54 3.32 3.45
CA ALA A 51 -4.32 2.89 2.29
C ALA A 51 -4.08 1.40 1.95
N LEU A 52 -2.85 0.91 2.13
CA LEU A 52 -2.49 -0.48 1.93
C LEU A 52 -3.12 -1.38 3.00
N LYS A 53 -3.16 -0.96 4.27
CA LYS A 53 -3.91 -1.67 5.34
C LYS A 53 -5.39 -1.80 5.01
N SER A 54 -6.04 -0.71 4.59
CA SER A 54 -7.44 -0.75 4.16
C SER A 54 -7.63 -1.71 2.98
N ALA A 55 -6.75 -1.67 1.98
CA ALA A 55 -6.84 -2.57 0.83
C ALA A 55 -6.67 -4.04 1.22
N VAL A 56 -5.76 -4.37 2.15
CA VAL A 56 -5.60 -5.73 2.69
C VAL A 56 -6.85 -6.16 3.45
N ALA A 57 -7.40 -5.28 4.30
CA ALA A 57 -8.63 -5.55 5.04
C ALA A 57 -9.81 -5.87 4.11
N ASP A 58 -9.91 -5.20 2.97
CA ASP A 58 -10.97 -5.39 1.96
C ASP A 58 -10.68 -6.51 0.94
N SER A 59 -9.45 -7.02 0.88
CA SER A 59 -9.02 -8.04 -0.12
C SER A 59 -9.60 -9.45 0.13
N LYS A 60 -9.22 -10.45 -0.67
CA LYS A 60 -9.55 -11.86 -0.44
C LYS A 60 -8.36 -12.66 0.10
N LEU A 61 -7.33 -11.98 0.60
CA LEU A 61 -6.13 -12.64 1.07
C LEU A 61 -6.42 -13.66 2.19
N PRO A 62 -5.85 -14.86 2.11
CA PRO A 62 -5.82 -15.78 3.24
C PRO A 62 -4.94 -15.17 4.34
N ASP A 63 -5.38 -15.26 5.59
CA ASP A 63 -4.64 -14.77 6.77
C ASP A 63 -4.38 -13.25 6.84
N LYS A 64 -5.44 -12.44 6.81
CA LYS A 64 -5.32 -10.99 7.07
C LYS A 64 -4.84 -10.64 8.50
N ASN A 65 -4.83 -11.60 9.43
CA ASN A 65 -4.48 -11.40 10.84
C ASN A 65 -2.98 -11.24 11.10
N ILE A 66 -2.11 -11.61 10.15
CA ILE A 66 -0.64 -11.45 10.25
C ILE A 66 -0.17 -10.04 9.85
N TYR A 67 -1.02 -9.26 9.18
CA TYR A 67 -0.70 -7.88 8.81
C TYR A 67 -1.16 -6.91 9.91
N PRO A 68 -0.35 -5.88 10.24
CA PRO A 68 -0.67 -4.96 11.32
C PRO A 68 -1.99 -4.23 11.02
N LYS A 69 -2.94 -4.28 11.97
CA LYS A 69 -4.21 -3.53 11.93
C LYS A 69 -3.99 -2.03 11.87
#